data_AF-A0A2T1K9T9-F1
#
_entry.id   AF-A0A2T1K9T9-F1
#
_cell.length_a   1.000
_cell.length_b   1.000
_cell.length_c   1.000
_cell.angle_alpha   90.00
_cell.angle_beta   90.00
_cell.angle_gamma   90.00
#
_symmetry.space_group_name_H-M   'P 1'
#
loop_
_entity.id
_entity.type
_entity.pdbx_description
1 polymer ?
#
loop_
_entity_poly.entity_id
_entity_poly.type
_entity_poly.pdbx_seq_one_letter_code
_entity_poly.pdbx_strand_id
1 'polypeptide(L)'
;MMVNGLVAVTQAGLILLLGMLGLRMFSLIRQESTHQVGVMASGDPVSPPQPKVQQRPIRRKQQTPDYASSDKTELYTRLHILAGLQERDCRVKGLMLSGAPETVRSCAAAWLYGAACAFTPRHQRHTEALAGIVARIISRKTGSGQPEAVQAISTLTTSNLLLACYRAGLEGAEFWQDHQYVPASSSLYEVVTSNAFI
;
A
#
# COMPACT_ATOMS: atom_id res chain seq x y z
N MET A 1 6.10 -40.21 -29.33
CA MET A 1 7.07 -40.15 -28.20
C MET A 1 7.25 -38.73 -27.65
N MET A 2 7.31 -37.67 -28.47
CA MET A 2 7.45 -36.26 -28.01
C MET A 2 6.28 -35.73 -27.16
N VAL A 3 5.04 -36.14 -27.46
CA VAL A 3 3.83 -35.67 -26.73
C VAL A 3 3.85 -36.13 -25.27
N ASN A 4 4.26 -37.38 -25.00
CA ASN A 4 4.34 -37.89 -23.62
C ASN A 4 5.43 -37.19 -22.80
N GLY A 5 6.51 -36.74 -23.44
CA GLY A 5 7.55 -35.95 -22.78
C GLY A 5 7.07 -34.56 -22.36
N LEU A 6 6.29 -33.88 -23.22
CA LEU A 6 5.71 -32.58 -22.90
C LEU A 6 4.67 -32.67 -21.77
N VAL A 7 3.85 -33.73 -21.78
CA VAL A 7 2.90 -34.01 -20.70
C VAL A 7 3.62 -34.30 -19.39
N ALA A 8 4.72 -35.07 -19.41
CA ALA A 8 5.51 -35.34 -18.21
C ALA A 8 6.15 -34.07 -17.61
N VAL A 9 6.69 -33.19 -18.46
CA VAL A 9 7.29 -31.92 -18.02
C VAL A 9 6.24 -30.98 -17.42
N THR A 10 5.06 -30.89 -18.04
CA THR A 10 3.97 -30.05 -17.52
C THR A 10 3.39 -30.58 -16.22
N GLN A 11 3.22 -31.90 -16.09
CA GLN A 11 2.80 -32.53 -14.83
C GLN A 11 3.82 -32.33 -13.71
N ALA A 12 5.11 -32.50 -13.98
CA ALA A 12 6.17 -32.26 -13.00
C ALA A 12 6.20 -30.79 -12.55
N GLY A 13 6.04 -29.85 -13.48
CA GLY A 13 5.94 -28.42 -13.18
C GLY A 13 4.72 -28.08 -12.33
N LEU A 14 3.56 -28.69 -12.61
CA LEU A 14 2.34 -28.45 -11.85
C LEU A 14 2.45 -28.97 -10.41
N ILE A 15 3.04 -30.15 -10.22
CA ILE A 15 3.28 -30.74 -8.90
C ILE A 15 4.24 -29.86 -8.09
N LEU A 16 5.30 -29.35 -8.72
CA LEU A 16 6.25 -28.44 -8.07
C LEU A 16 5.56 -27.16 -7.60
N LEU A 17 4.73 -26.54 -8.46
CA LEU A 17 4.00 -25.33 -8.12
C LEU A 17 2.98 -25.57 -7.00
N LEU A 18 2.26 -26.70 -7.03
CA LEU A 18 1.34 -27.09 -5.96
C LEU A 18 2.08 -27.30 -4.63
N GLY A 19 3.25 -27.95 -4.66
CA GLY A 19 4.10 -28.12 -3.49
C GLY A 19 4.59 -26.80 -2.91
N MET A 20 5.04 -25.88 -3.76
CA MET A 20 5.44 -24.53 -3.34
C MET A 20 4.28 -23.74 -2.72
N LEU A 21 3.08 -23.84 -3.29
CA LEU A 21 1.88 -23.21 -2.75
C LEU A 21 1.51 -23.80 -1.39
N GLY A 22 1.54 -25.12 -1.25
CA GLY A 22 1.28 -25.81 0.02
C GLY A 22 2.28 -25.43 1.12
N LEU A 23 3.58 -25.35 0.78
CA LEU A 23 4.61 -24.88 1.71
C LEU A 23 4.37 -23.44 2.17
N ARG A 24 4.00 -22.53 1.24
CA ARG A 24 3.68 -21.14 1.58
C ARG A 24 2.47 -21.05 2.50
N MET A 25 1.39 -21.78 2.20
CA MET A 25 0.21 -21.85 3.07
C MET A 25 0.56 -22.40 4.45
N PHE A 26 1.36 -23.45 4.54
CA PHE A 26 1.76 -24.05 5.81
C PHE A 26 2.63 -23.11 6.65
N SER A 27 3.57 -22.38 6.03
CA SER A 27 4.35 -21.35 6.72
C SER A 27 3.48 -20.21 7.24
N LEU A 28 2.47 -19.78 6.48
CA LEU A 28 1.52 -18.74 6.92
C LEU A 28 0.71 -19.20 8.15
N ILE A 29 0.15 -20.42 8.12
CA ILE A 29 -0.62 -20.99 9.24
C ILE A 29 0.26 -21.12 10.50
N ARG A 30 1.51 -21.57 10.35
CA ARG A 30 2.44 -21.65 11.49
C ARG A 30 2.78 -20.27 12.05
N GLN A 31 2.94 -19.25 11.20
CA GLN A 31 3.25 -17.90 11.66
C GLN A 31 2.07 -17.27 12.42
N GLU A 32 0.83 -17.54 12.03
CA GLU A 32 -0.37 -17.13 12.79
C GLU A 32 -0.44 -17.81 14.16
N SER A 33 -0.05 -19.09 14.27
CA SER A 33 -0.08 -19.82 15.55
C SER A 33 0.95 -19.33 16.59
N THR A 34 2.06 -18.73 16.16
CA THR A 34 3.06 -18.16 17.09
C THR A 34 2.70 -16.77 17.63
N HIS A 35 1.69 -16.09 17.07
CA HIS A 35 1.28 -14.75 17.54
C HIS A 35 0.13 -14.76 18.55
N GLN A 36 -0.46 -15.93 18.88
CA GLN A 36 -1.56 -16.05 19.84
C GLN A 36 -1.21 -16.75 21.18
N VAL A 37 0.03 -17.22 21.39
CA VAL A 37 0.44 -17.83 22.67
C VAL A 37 1.40 -16.89 23.40
N GLY A 38 0.83 -15.87 24.03
CA GLY A 38 1.62 -14.88 24.78
C GLY A 38 0.82 -13.98 25.71
N VAL A 39 -0.39 -14.34 26.10
CA VAL A 39 -1.13 -13.68 27.19
C VAL A 39 -1.94 -14.75 27.90
N MET A 40 -1.37 -15.37 28.94
CA MET A 40 -2.07 -15.87 30.15
C MET A 40 -1.15 -16.79 30.97
N ALA A 41 -0.57 -16.22 32.03
CA ALA A 41 -0.14 -16.90 33.25
C ALA A 41 -0.05 -15.80 34.34
N SER A 42 -1.12 -15.55 35.09
CA SER A 42 -1.46 -16.15 36.41
C SER A 42 -0.49 -15.78 37.54
N GLY A 43 -0.97 -14.96 38.48
CA GLY A 43 -0.68 -15.09 39.91
C GLY A 43 0.14 -13.97 40.57
N ASP A 44 -0.52 -12.93 41.10
CA ASP A 44 0.00 -12.09 42.18
C ASP A 44 -0.60 -12.54 43.52
N PRO A 45 0.20 -12.61 44.60
CA PRO A 45 -0.18 -11.86 45.79
C PRO A 45 0.98 -11.07 46.42
N VAL A 46 0.67 -9.81 46.77
CA VAL A 46 1.10 -9.07 47.97
C VAL A 46 2.60 -8.72 48.15
N SER A 47 2.90 -7.43 47.95
CA SER A 47 4.07 -6.63 48.43
C SER A 47 4.27 -6.68 49.97
N PRO A 48 5.43 -6.35 50.61
CA PRO A 48 6.28 -5.13 50.40
C PRO A 48 7.81 -5.30 50.76
N PRO A 49 8.61 -4.27 51.11
CA PRO A 49 9.21 -3.17 50.31
C PRO A 49 10.78 -3.17 50.24
N GLN A 50 11.31 -2.33 49.34
CA GLN A 50 12.70 -1.97 48.95
C GLN A 50 13.72 -1.62 50.08
N PRO A 51 15.09 -1.58 49.87
CA PRO A 51 15.77 -0.73 48.85
C PRO A 51 17.18 -1.10 48.26
N LYS A 52 17.44 -0.52 47.07
CA LYS A 52 18.68 -0.05 46.40
C LYS A 52 20.00 -0.89 46.43
N VAL A 53 20.42 -1.40 45.26
CA VAL A 53 21.84 -1.37 44.77
C VAL A 53 21.88 -1.27 43.23
N GLN A 54 22.89 -0.53 42.76
CA GLN A 54 23.20 -0.04 41.41
C GLN A 54 23.60 -1.08 40.35
N GLN A 55 23.47 -0.62 39.08
CA GLN A 55 24.30 -0.92 37.90
C GLN A 55 24.13 -2.26 37.17
N ARG A 56 23.47 -2.19 36.01
CA ARG A 56 24.11 -2.22 34.66
C ARG A 56 23.06 -1.90 33.60
N PRO A 57 23.27 -0.94 32.68
CA PRO A 57 22.42 -0.84 31.50
C PRO A 57 22.79 -2.03 30.61
N ILE A 58 21.92 -3.04 30.54
CA ILE A 58 21.94 -3.98 29.44
C ILE A 58 21.59 -3.14 28.22
N ARG A 59 22.62 -2.69 27.51
CA ARG A 59 22.56 -2.13 26.18
C ARG A 59 21.90 -3.20 25.32
N ARG A 60 20.56 -3.14 25.20
CA ARG A 60 19.84 -3.80 24.12
C ARG A 60 20.52 -3.28 22.86
N LYS A 61 21.36 -4.12 22.26
CA LYS A 61 21.73 -4.01 20.86
C LYS A 61 20.38 -3.96 20.16
N GLN A 62 19.92 -2.76 19.83
CA GLN A 62 18.93 -2.58 18.78
C GLN A 62 19.62 -3.13 17.53
N GLN A 63 19.47 -4.44 17.34
CA GLN A 63 19.43 -5.01 16.01
C GLN A 63 18.29 -4.26 15.34
N THR A 64 18.61 -3.21 14.59
CA THR A 64 17.72 -2.67 13.57
C THR A 64 17.67 -3.72 12.48
N PRO A 65 16.61 -4.53 12.37
CA PRO A 65 16.53 -5.54 11.33
C PRO A 65 15.78 -4.89 10.18
N ASP A 66 16.47 -4.36 9.17
CA ASP A 66 15.97 -4.07 7.80
C ASP A 66 14.55 -3.45 7.63
N TYR A 67 13.96 -2.88 8.68
CA TYR A 67 12.52 -2.59 8.73
C TYR A 67 12.14 -1.48 7.75
N ALA A 68 13.08 -0.56 7.50
CA ALA A 68 12.89 0.57 6.59
C ALA A 68 12.81 0.15 5.11
N SER A 69 13.41 -0.97 4.70
CA SER A 69 13.31 -1.47 3.32
C SER A 69 12.02 -2.30 3.13
N SER A 70 11.61 -3.04 4.16
CA SER A 70 10.33 -3.75 4.21
C SER A 70 9.14 -2.77 4.10
N ASP A 71 9.17 -1.68 4.86
CA ASP A 71 8.12 -0.66 4.87
C ASP A 71 7.94 0.03 3.51
N LYS A 72 9.05 0.36 2.83
CA LYS A 72 9.00 0.93 1.47
C LYS A 72 8.44 -0.04 0.43
N THR A 73 8.80 -1.32 0.53
CA THR A 73 8.33 -2.36 -0.40
C THR A 73 6.84 -2.59 -0.21
N GLU A 74 6.39 -2.61 1.04
CA GLU A 74 4.97 -2.71 1.40
C GLU A 74 4.18 -1.51 0.90
N LEU A 75 4.64 -0.28 1.15
CA LEU A 75 4.04 0.94 0.61
C LEU A 75 3.91 0.88 -0.91
N TYR A 76 5.00 0.51 -1.60
CA TYR A 76 5.01 0.39 -3.06
C TYR A 76 3.98 -0.62 -3.55
N THR A 77 3.89 -1.77 -2.87
CA THR A 77 2.94 -2.84 -3.21
C THR A 77 1.50 -2.39 -3.01
N ARG A 78 1.18 -1.81 -1.85
CA ARG A 78 -0.16 -1.27 -1.54
C ARG A 78 -0.58 -0.21 -2.56
N LEU A 79 0.32 0.72 -2.89
CA LEU A 79 0.06 1.74 -3.90
C LEU A 79 -0.16 1.16 -5.30
N HIS A 80 0.58 0.13 -5.71
CA HIS A 80 0.36 -0.51 -7.01
C HIS A 80 -0.98 -1.23 -7.10
N ILE A 81 -1.37 -1.95 -6.05
CA ILE A 81 -2.66 -2.64 -5.98
C ILE A 81 -3.78 -1.61 -6.11
N LEU A 82 -3.71 -0.56 -5.30
CA LEU A 82 -4.76 0.44 -5.20
C LEU A 82 -4.84 1.31 -6.46
N ALA A 83 -3.70 1.68 -7.05
CA ALA A 83 -3.66 2.33 -8.37
C ALA A 83 -4.23 1.42 -9.48
N GLY A 84 -3.93 0.12 -9.46
CA GLY A 84 -4.48 -0.85 -10.41
C GLY A 84 -5.99 -1.04 -10.27
N LEU A 85 -6.50 -1.03 -9.03
CA LEU A 85 -7.93 -1.08 -8.75
C LEU A 85 -8.66 0.13 -9.31
N GLN A 86 -8.16 1.34 -9.04
CA GLN A 86 -8.77 2.58 -9.55
C GLN A 86 -8.65 2.70 -11.07
N GLU A 87 -7.51 2.33 -11.65
CA GLU A 87 -7.35 2.31 -13.11
C GLU A 87 -8.40 1.40 -13.76
N ARG A 88 -8.65 0.22 -13.18
CA ARG A 88 -9.70 -0.70 -13.65
C ARG A 88 -11.09 -0.10 -13.47
N ASP A 89 -11.40 0.49 -12.32
CA ASP A 89 -12.71 1.11 -12.06
C ASP A 89 -13.01 2.22 -13.08
N CYS A 90 -12.06 3.15 -13.26
CA CYS A 90 -12.13 4.18 -14.29
C CYS A 90 -12.37 3.56 -15.67
N ARG A 91 -11.63 2.50 -16.02
CA ARG A 91 -11.76 1.85 -17.32
C ARG A 91 -13.14 1.22 -17.55
N VAL A 92 -13.67 0.51 -16.56
CA VAL A 92 -14.99 -0.12 -16.64
C VAL A 92 -16.08 0.93 -16.82
N LYS A 93 -15.91 2.12 -16.23
CA LYS A 93 -16.83 3.25 -16.35
C LYS A 93 -16.54 4.17 -17.55
N GLY A 94 -15.64 3.78 -18.44
CA GLY A 94 -15.36 4.51 -19.70
C GLY A 94 -14.30 5.61 -19.62
N LEU A 95 -13.63 5.78 -18.48
CA LEU A 95 -12.55 6.76 -18.32
C LEU A 95 -11.17 6.11 -18.55
N MET A 96 -10.56 6.38 -19.71
CA MET A 96 -9.20 5.93 -20.05
C MET A 96 -8.14 6.90 -19.53
N LEU A 97 -7.51 6.61 -18.39
CA LEU A 97 -6.52 7.49 -17.77
C LEU A 97 -5.30 7.81 -18.67
N SER A 98 -4.90 6.90 -19.55
CA SER A 98 -3.77 7.08 -20.46
C SER A 98 -4.02 8.08 -21.59
N GLY A 99 -5.28 8.21 -22.01
CA GLY A 99 -5.71 9.16 -23.04
C GLY A 99 -6.47 10.36 -22.48
N ALA A 100 -6.54 10.48 -21.15
CA ALA A 100 -7.32 11.51 -20.50
C ALA A 100 -6.64 12.89 -20.59
N PRO A 101 -7.42 13.99 -20.53
CA PRO A 101 -6.88 15.34 -20.43
C PRO A 101 -5.91 15.49 -19.25
N GLU A 102 -4.98 16.43 -19.34
CA GLU A 102 -3.99 16.70 -18.29
C GLU A 102 -4.63 16.91 -16.92
N THR A 103 -5.74 17.66 -16.85
CA THR A 103 -6.49 17.88 -15.61
C THR A 103 -6.89 16.59 -14.90
N VAL A 104 -7.37 15.59 -15.66
CA VAL A 104 -7.78 14.28 -15.11
C VAL A 104 -6.56 13.49 -14.66
N ARG A 105 -5.46 13.55 -15.40
CA ARG A 105 -4.20 12.88 -15.02
C ARG A 105 -3.61 13.50 -13.74
N SER A 106 -3.70 14.82 -13.59
CA SER A 106 -3.34 15.54 -12.36
C SER A 106 -4.24 15.17 -11.18
N CYS A 107 -5.54 14.99 -11.42
CA CYS A 107 -6.47 14.47 -10.40
C CYS A 107 -6.08 13.06 -9.93
N ALA A 108 -5.72 12.18 -10.88
CA ALA A 108 -5.27 10.83 -10.57
C ALA A 108 -3.96 10.84 -9.75
N ALA A 109 -3.03 11.75 -10.05
CA ALA A 109 -1.81 11.95 -9.27
C ALA A 109 -2.13 12.44 -7.84
N ALA A 110 -2.99 13.44 -7.70
CA ALA A 110 -3.41 13.98 -6.40
C ALA A 110 -4.14 12.93 -5.55
N TRP A 111 -5.02 12.14 -6.16
CA TRP A 111 -5.74 11.05 -5.51
C TRP A 111 -4.78 9.97 -5.02
N LEU A 112 -3.86 9.49 -5.87
CA LEU A 112 -2.87 8.47 -5.46
C LEU A 112 -1.91 9.00 -4.39
N TYR A 113 -1.62 10.30 -4.40
CA TYR A 113 -0.83 10.95 -3.37
C TYR A 113 -1.56 11.00 -2.02
N GLY A 114 -2.87 11.23 -2.03
CA GLY A 114 -3.73 11.07 -0.85
C GLY A 114 -3.63 9.67 -0.26
N ALA A 115 -3.76 8.65 -1.12
CA ALA A 115 -3.62 7.26 -0.72
C ALA A 115 -2.23 6.94 -0.13
N ALA A 116 -1.17 7.49 -0.72
CA ALA A 116 0.19 7.33 -0.22
C ALA A 116 0.37 7.95 1.18
N CYS A 117 -0.23 9.11 1.41
CA CYS A 117 -0.22 9.75 2.73
C CYS A 117 -0.99 8.93 3.78
N ALA A 118 -2.08 8.24 3.42
CA ALA A 118 -2.78 7.34 4.33
C ALA A 118 -1.88 6.18 4.81
N PHE A 119 -1.15 5.55 3.89
CA PHE A 119 -0.24 4.44 4.19
C PHE A 119 1.06 4.85 4.89
N THR A 120 1.40 6.14 4.87
CA THR A 120 2.68 6.64 5.36
C THR A 120 2.53 7.24 6.77
N PRO A 121 3.47 6.98 7.70
CA PRO A 121 3.51 7.64 8.99
C PRO A 121 3.55 9.17 8.87
N ARG A 122 2.91 9.89 9.80
CA ARG A 122 2.72 11.35 9.72
C ARG A 122 4.00 12.15 9.45
N HIS A 123 5.14 11.75 10.01
CA HIS A 123 6.42 12.44 9.87
C HIS A 123 7.08 12.27 8.48
N GLN A 124 6.61 11.31 7.67
CA GLN A 124 7.09 11.06 6.30
C GLN A 124 6.08 11.49 5.23
N ARG A 125 4.87 11.89 5.65
CA ARG A 125 3.89 12.50 4.75
C ARG A 125 4.45 13.81 4.21
N HIS A 126 4.03 14.16 3.00
CA HIS A 126 4.43 15.41 2.35
C HIS A 126 5.92 15.59 2.08
N THR A 127 6.67 14.50 2.04
CA THR A 127 8.08 14.51 1.61
C THR A 127 8.18 14.42 0.09
N GLU A 128 9.19 15.08 -0.48
CA GLU A 128 9.53 14.98 -1.91
C GLU A 128 9.78 13.53 -2.34
N ALA A 129 10.33 12.71 -1.44
CA ALA A 129 10.55 11.28 -1.68
C ALA A 129 9.22 10.53 -1.93
N LEU A 130 8.19 10.82 -1.14
CA LEU A 130 6.86 10.21 -1.30
C LEU A 130 6.20 10.68 -2.60
N ALA A 131 6.26 11.98 -2.88
CA ALA A 131 5.76 12.56 -4.12
C ALA A 131 6.42 11.92 -5.35
N GLY A 132 7.74 11.72 -5.32
CA GLY A 132 8.49 11.06 -6.39
C GLY A 132 8.13 9.58 -6.59
N ILE A 133 7.83 8.84 -5.50
CA ILE A 133 7.32 7.47 -5.61
C ILE A 133 5.97 7.48 -6.32
N VAL A 134 5.03 8.31 -5.85
CA VAL A 134 3.68 8.40 -6.43
C VAL A 134 3.74 8.82 -7.89
N ALA A 135 4.53 9.84 -8.23
CA ALA A 135 4.74 10.30 -9.59
C ALA A 135 5.20 9.16 -10.51
N ARG A 136 6.17 8.35 -10.06
CA ARG A 136 6.65 7.20 -10.84
C ARG A 136 5.56 6.16 -11.10
N ILE A 137 4.70 5.90 -10.12
CA ILE A 137 3.60 4.95 -10.25
C ILE A 137 2.56 5.49 -11.22
N ILE A 138 2.11 6.72 -10.99
CA ILE A 138 1.01 7.29 -11.77
C ILE A 138 1.41 7.55 -13.21
N SER A 139 2.64 8.03 -13.48
CA SER A 139 3.14 8.22 -14.84
C SER A 139 3.10 6.96 -15.69
N ARG A 140 3.35 5.79 -15.09
CA ARG A 140 3.23 4.50 -15.80
C ARG A 140 1.78 4.13 -16.11
N LYS A 141 0.82 4.66 -15.36
CA LYS A 141 -0.62 4.37 -15.48
C LYS A 141 -1.35 5.36 -16.39
N THR A 142 -0.98 6.64 -16.34
CA THR A 142 -1.60 7.73 -17.08
C THR A 142 -0.84 8.12 -18.36
N GLY A 143 0.38 7.60 -18.55
CA GLY A 143 1.24 8.03 -19.65
C GLY A 143 1.69 9.49 -19.57
N SER A 144 1.42 10.21 -18.46
CA SER A 144 2.01 11.53 -18.21
C SER A 144 3.46 11.38 -17.78
N GLY A 145 4.30 12.39 -18.04
CA GLY A 145 5.63 12.39 -17.48
C GLY A 145 5.61 12.46 -15.94
N GLN A 146 6.74 12.08 -15.35
CA GLN A 146 6.94 12.21 -13.90
C GLN A 146 6.94 13.68 -13.41
N PRO A 147 7.56 14.66 -14.11
CA PRO A 147 7.59 16.03 -13.60
C PRO A 147 6.19 16.65 -13.52
N GLU A 148 5.29 16.33 -14.43
CA GLU A 148 3.91 16.82 -14.44
C GLU A 148 3.13 16.28 -13.22
N ALA A 149 3.34 15.01 -12.87
CA ALA A 149 2.73 14.42 -11.68
C ALA A 149 3.28 15.06 -10.39
N VAL A 150 4.58 15.33 -10.32
CA VAL A 150 5.19 16.04 -9.18
C VAL A 150 4.65 17.48 -9.09
N GLN A 151 4.51 18.17 -10.22
CA GLN A 151 3.94 19.52 -10.27
C GLN A 151 2.48 19.56 -9.81
N ALA A 152 1.67 18.58 -10.22
CA ALA A 152 0.29 18.45 -9.73
C ALA A 152 0.25 18.27 -8.20
N ILE A 153 1.20 17.50 -7.64
CA ILE A 153 1.30 17.28 -6.19
C ILE A 153 1.77 18.55 -5.46
N SER A 154 2.75 19.29 -6.00
CA SER A 154 3.28 20.49 -5.36
C SER A 154 2.30 21.66 -5.40
N THR A 155 1.43 21.71 -6.41
CA THR A 155 0.36 22.73 -6.56
C THR A 155 -0.98 22.29 -5.98
N LEU A 156 -1.02 21.17 -5.25
CA LEU A 156 -2.25 20.60 -4.72
C LEU A 156 -3.06 21.60 -3.89
N THR A 157 -2.41 22.43 -3.06
CA THR A 157 -3.09 23.40 -2.20
C THR A 157 -3.67 24.61 -2.94
N THR A 158 -3.29 24.84 -4.19
CA THR A 158 -3.80 25.96 -4.99
C THR A 158 -5.07 25.60 -5.77
N SER A 159 -5.44 24.32 -5.81
CA SER A 159 -6.59 23.82 -6.57
C SER A 159 -7.56 23.06 -5.67
N ASN A 160 -8.81 23.55 -5.58
CA ASN A 160 -9.89 22.87 -4.86
C ASN A 160 -10.17 21.48 -5.43
N LEU A 161 -10.05 21.30 -6.75
CA LEU A 161 -10.21 20.03 -7.44
C LEU A 161 -9.15 19.01 -7.00
N LEU A 162 -7.87 19.42 -7.00
CA LEU A 162 -6.79 18.52 -6.57
C LEU A 162 -6.88 18.20 -5.08
N LEU A 163 -7.31 19.15 -4.25
CA LEU A 163 -7.61 18.91 -2.83
C LEU A 163 -8.75 17.92 -2.62
N ALA A 164 -9.83 18.01 -3.41
CA ALA A 164 -10.93 17.05 -3.34
C ALA A 164 -10.47 15.64 -3.71
N CYS A 165 -9.73 15.50 -4.82
CA CYS A 165 -9.11 14.25 -5.25
C CYS A 165 -8.17 13.68 -4.19
N TYR A 166 -7.32 14.53 -3.59
CA TYR A 166 -6.42 14.14 -2.51
C TYR A 166 -7.16 13.60 -1.28
N ARG A 167 -8.20 14.30 -0.82
CA ARG A 167 -9.00 13.87 0.33
C ARG A 167 -9.67 12.54 0.07
N ALA A 168 -10.30 12.39 -1.09
CA ALA A 168 -10.93 11.13 -1.46
C ALA A 168 -9.92 9.99 -1.57
N GLY A 169 -8.71 10.24 -2.07
CA GLY A 169 -7.64 9.25 -2.09
C GLY A 169 -7.18 8.83 -0.70
N LEU A 170 -7.11 9.78 0.23
CA LEU A 170 -6.77 9.51 1.63
C LEU A 170 -7.85 8.65 2.31
N GLU A 171 -9.11 9.08 2.26
CA GLU A 171 -10.25 8.36 2.85
C GLU A 171 -10.46 6.99 2.20
N GLY A 172 -10.36 6.92 0.87
CA GLY A 172 -10.49 5.68 0.11
C GLY A 172 -9.40 4.67 0.44
N ALA A 173 -8.18 5.14 0.69
CA ALA A 173 -7.08 4.28 1.11
C ALA A 173 -7.23 3.80 2.56
N GLU A 174 -7.61 4.67 3.49
CA GLU A 174 -7.90 4.28 4.88
C GLU A 174 -8.99 3.21 4.91
N PHE A 175 -10.10 3.43 4.19
CA PHE A 175 -11.18 2.46 4.11
C PHE A 175 -10.74 1.13 3.48
N TRP A 176 -9.88 1.19 2.45
CA TRP A 176 -9.33 0.00 1.80
C TRP A 176 -8.43 -0.81 2.74
N GLN A 177 -7.70 -0.20 3.67
CA GLN A 177 -6.89 -0.96 4.65
C GLN A 177 -7.77 -1.91 5.46
N ASP A 178 -8.94 -1.44 5.86
CA ASP A 178 -9.86 -2.18 6.72
C ASP A 178 -10.77 -3.15 5.94
N HIS A 179 -11.18 -2.80 4.72
CA HIS A 179 -12.24 -3.52 4.00
C HIS A 179 -11.79 -4.11 2.65
N GLN A 180 -10.58 -3.82 2.19
CA GLN A 180 -10.01 -4.32 0.92
C GLN A 180 -10.77 -3.89 -0.36
N TYR A 181 -11.63 -2.88 -0.27
CA TYR A 181 -12.22 -2.19 -1.42
C TYR A 181 -12.24 -0.67 -1.20
N VAL A 182 -12.40 0.10 -2.28
CA VAL A 182 -12.56 1.57 -2.21
C VAL A 182 -14.04 1.89 -2.44
N PRO A 183 -14.68 2.66 -1.53
CA PRO A 183 -16.09 3.02 -1.68
C PRO A 183 -16.29 3.95 -2.88
N ALA A 184 -17.47 3.89 -3.50
CA ALA A 184 -17.77 4.67 -4.70
C ALA A 184 -17.59 6.18 -4.48
N SER A 185 -18.00 6.69 -3.32
CA SER A 185 -17.88 8.11 -2.92
C SER A 185 -16.44 8.63 -2.91
N SER A 186 -15.47 7.74 -2.69
CA SER A 186 -14.05 8.08 -2.62
C SER A 186 -13.26 7.53 -3.81
N SER A 187 -13.95 6.93 -4.78
CA SER A 187 -13.33 6.40 -6.00
C SER A 187 -12.81 7.53 -6.88
N LEU A 188 -11.70 7.28 -7.58
CA LEU A 188 -11.09 8.27 -8.48
C LEU A 188 -12.07 8.72 -9.56
N TYR A 189 -12.81 7.76 -10.15
CA TYR A 189 -13.81 8.07 -11.18
C TYR A 189 -14.84 9.06 -10.66
N GLU A 190 -15.49 8.74 -9.53
CA GLU A 190 -16.61 9.53 -8.99
C GLU A 190 -16.17 10.95 -8.63
N VAL A 191 -14.99 11.08 -8.03
CA VAL A 191 -14.48 12.37 -7.57
C VAL A 191 -14.07 13.23 -8.76
N VAL A 192 -13.47 12.63 -9.79
CA VAL A 192 -13.15 13.34 -11.04
C VAL A 192 -14.44 13.76 -11.76
N THR A 193 -15.44 12.88 -11.89
CA THR A 193 -16.70 13.23 -12.56
C THR A 193 -17.49 14.29 -11.83
N SER A 194 -17.44 14.28 -10.49
CA SER A 194 -18.16 15.25 -9.65
C SER A 194 -17.49 16.62 -9.54
N ASN A 195 -16.20 16.75 -9.92
CA ASN A 195 -15.46 18.00 -9.70
C ASN A 195 -14.74 18.54 -10.95
N ALA A 196 -14.38 17.70 -11.92
CA ALA A 196 -13.59 18.10 -13.08
C ALA A 196 -14.42 18.37 -14.35
N PHE A 197 -15.70 17.98 -14.35
CA PHE A 197 -16.62 18.17 -15.48
C PHE A 197 -17.75 19.18 -15.19
N ILE A 198 -17.64 19.91 -14.07
CA ILE A 198 -18.47 21.07 -13.72
C ILE A 198 -17.70 22.33 -14.09
#